data_AF-A0A432Q0L4-F1
#
_entry.id   AF-A0A432Q0L4-F1
#
_cell.length_a   1.000
_cell.length_b   1.000
_cell.length_c   1.000
_cell.angle_alpha   90.00
_cell.angle_beta   90.00
_cell.angle_gamma   90.00
#
_symmetry.space_group_name_H-M   'P 1'
#
loop_
_entity.id
_entity.type
_entity.pdbx_description
1 polymer ?
#
loop_
_entity_poly.entity_id
_entity_poly.type
_entity_poly.pdbx_seq_one_letter_code
_entity_poly.pdbx_strand_id
1 'polypeptide(L)'
;MKIYKAGKLDNLLSITLFHAMARLGYEGLIITTPSETYASVGYFDKTQEILDLEKCRKLGIPVIRREVGGGAVLLHENQVFYQLILKKDKVPFKV
;
A
#
# COMPACT_ATOMS: atom_id res chain seq x y z
N MET A 1 -17.62 -11.04 5.85
CA MET A 1 -16.24 -10.71 5.41
C MET A 1 -15.39 -10.47 6.66
N LYS A 2 -14.16 -10.99 6.74
CA LYS A 2 -13.25 -10.75 7.88
C LYS A 2 -12.69 -9.33 7.81
N ILE A 3 -12.55 -8.66 8.96
CA ILE A 3 -11.91 -7.34 9.09
C ILE A 3 -10.67 -7.50 9.97
N TYR A 4 -9.51 -7.16 9.44
CA TYR A 4 -8.23 -7.16 10.12
C TYR A 4 -7.89 -5.71 10.51
N LYS A 5 -8.02 -5.39 11.80
CA LYS A 5 -7.64 -4.08 12.36
C LYS A 5 -6.14 -4.12 12.67
N ALA A 6 -5.30 -3.78 11.69
CA ALA A 6 -3.85 -3.92 11.80
C ALA A 6 -3.18 -2.78 12.61
N GLY A 7 -3.89 -1.67 12.84
CA GLY A 7 -3.41 -0.56 13.66
C GLY A 7 -2.35 0.28 12.95
N LYS A 8 -1.39 0.80 13.72
CA LYS A 8 -0.27 1.60 13.22
C LYS A 8 0.87 0.64 12.83
N LEU A 9 1.25 0.61 11.55
CA LEU A 9 2.27 -0.29 10.99
C LEU A 9 3.42 0.49 10.35
N ASP A 10 4.65 -0.01 10.42
CA ASP A 10 5.77 0.59 9.70
C ASP A 10 5.54 0.67 8.18
N ASN A 11 6.30 1.55 7.51
CA ASN A 11 6.11 1.84 6.10
C ASN A 11 6.08 0.58 5.23
N LEU A 12 6.99 -0.37 5.46
CA LEU A 12 7.17 -1.56 4.65
C LEU A 12 6.11 -2.60 4.94
N LEU A 13 5.79 -2.84 6.21
CA LEU A 13 4.76 -3.78 6.62
C LEU A 13 3.37 -3.31 6.17
N SER A 14 3.12 -2.00 6.25
CA SER A 14 1.84 -1.42 5.80
C SER A 14 1.57 -1.61 4.30
N ILE A 15 2.62 -1.78 3.48
CA ILE A 15 2.51 -2.13 2.05
C ILE A 15 2.61 -3.64 1.81
N THR A 16 3.44 -4.37 2.53
CA THR A 16 3.69 -5.80 2.22
C THR A 16 2.64 -6.73 2.81
N LEU A 17 1.94 -6.34 3.87
CA LEU A 17 0.95 -7.18 4.56
C LEU A 17 -0.15 -7.66 3.61
N PHE A 18 -0.77 -6.77 2.84
CA PHE A 18 -1.86 -7.16 1.94
C PHE A 18 -1.37 -8.03 0.79
N HIS A 19 -0.14 -7.80 0.30
CA HIS A 19 0.51 -8.62 -0.71
C HIS A 19 0.78 -10.04 -0.20
N ALA A 20 1.25 -10.19 1.05
CA ALA A 20 1.46 -11.48 1.69
C ALA A 20 0.13 -12.21 1.93
N MET A 21 -0.86 -11.51 2.47
CA MET A 21 -2.20 -12.07 2.73
C MET A 21 -2.88 -12.55 1.44
N ALA A 22 -2.76 -11.79 0.34
CA ALA A 22 -3.27 -12.20 -0.96
C ALA A 22 -2.60 -13.49 -1.48
N ARG A 23 -1.27 -13.59 -1.39
CA ARG A 23 -0.52 -14.80 -1.78
C ARG A 23 -0.87 -16.03 -0.94
N LEU A 24 -1.13 -15.83 0.34
CA LEU A 24 -1.53 -16.88 1.27
C LEU A 24 -3.02 -17.26 1.16
N GLY A 25 -3.77 -16.63 0.26
CA GLY A 25 -5.17 -16.96 -0.01
C GLY A 25 -6.16 -16.48 1.04
N TYR A 26 -5.77 -15.50 1.88
CA TYR A 26 -6.71 -14.86 2.80
C TYR A 26 -7.74 -14.03 2.04
N GLU A 27 -8.93 -13.89 2.62
CA GLU A 27 -9.95 -12.94 2.18
C GLU A 27 -10.32 -12.02 3.34
N GLY A 28 -10.59 -10.75 3.02
CA GLY A 28 -11.07 -9.76 3.98
C GLY A 28 -10.57 -8.36 3.71
N LEU A 29 -10.95 -7.46 4.63
CA LEU A 29 -10.57 -6.05 4.62
C LEU A 29 -9.48 -5.83 5.67
N ILE A 30 -8.34 -5.31 5.26
CA ILE A 30 -7.29 -4.82 6.16
C ILE A 30 -7.51 -3.33 6.33
N ILE A 31 -7.52 -2.85 7.58
CA ILE A 31 -7.58 -1.43 7.91
C ILE A 31 -6.31 -1.10 8.69
N THR A 32 -5.57 -0.10 8.22
CA THR A 32 -4.26 0.26 8.78
C THR A 32 -4.00 1.76 8.69
N THR A 33 -3.08 2.22 9.52
CA THR A 33 -2.47 3.55 9.51
C THR A 33 -0.96 3.37 9.44
N PRO A 34 -0.22 4.14 8.65
CA PRO A 34 1.23 4.00 8.61
C PRO A 34 1.86 4.63 9.86
N SER A 35 3.01 4.16 10.30
CA SER A 35 3.67 4.70 11.50
C SER A 35 4.46 5.97 11.24
N GLU A 36 4.72 6.24 9.97
CA GLU A 36 5.58 7.30 9.46
C GLU A 36 5.12 7.68 8.04
N THR A 37 5.56 8.84 7.57
CA THR A 37 5.25 9.33 6.23
C THR A 37 6.12 8.65 5.19
N TYR A 38 5.50 8.11 4.13
CA TYR A 38 6.23 7.52 3.00
C TYR A 38 5.46 7.70 1.68
N ALA A 39 6.18 7.64 0.57
CA ALA A 39 5.59 7.64 -0.76
C ALA A 39 5.46 6.19 -1.27
N SER A 40 4.28 5.81 -1.74
CA SER A 40 4.06 4.56 -2.45
C SER A 40 3.87 4.81 -3.94
N VAL A 41 4.71 4.20 -4.77
CA VAL A 41 4.60 4.24 -6.23
C VAL A 41 4.03 2.93 -6.77
N GLY A 42 3.23 3.01 -7.83
CA GLY A 42 2.66 1.85 -8.49
C GLY A 42 3.71 1.01 -9.20
N TYR A 43 3.35 -0.23 -9.53
CA TYR A 43 4.25 -1.18 -10.16
C TYR A 43 4.83 -0.65 -11.48
N PHE A 44 4.02 0.02 -12.29
CA PHE A 44 4.39 0.52 -13.62
C PHE A 44 4.89 1.98 -13.63
N ASP A 45 4.95 2.64 -12.47
CA ASP A 45 5.34 4.04 -12.38
C ASP A 45 6.83 4.23 -12.67
N LYS A 46 7.14 5.21 -13.54
CA LYS A 46 8.49 5.74 -13.71
C LYS A 46 8.81 6.71 -12.59
N THR A 47 9.30 6.16 -11.48
CA THR A 47 9.44 6.87 -10.21
C THR A 47 10.19 8.20 -10.28
N GLN A 48 11.26 8.28 -11.08
CA GLN A 48 12.05 9.52 -11.24
C GLN A 48 11.31 10.63 -12.01
N GLU A 49 10.34 10.28 -12.85
CA GLU A 49 9.52 11.25 -13.59
C GLU A 49 8.37 11.80 -12.73
N ILE A 50 7.99 11.07 -11.67
CA ILE A 50 6.82 11.38 -10.83
C ILE A 50 7.23 12.01 -9.48
N LEU A 51 8.39 11.63 -8.94
CA LEU A 51 8.87 12.07 -7.63
C LEU A 51 10.26 12.70 -7.72
N ASP A 52 10.44 13.81 -6.99
CA ASP A 52 11.76 14.35 -6.68
C ASP A 52 12.41 13.49 -5.59
N LEU A 53 13.23 12.53 -6.02
CA LEU A 53 13.88 11.57 -5.13
C LEU A 53 14.92 12.21 -4.22
N GLU A 54 15.60 13.26 -4.68
CA GLU A 54 16.54 14.00 -3.85
C GLU A 54 15.83 14.74 -2.72
N LYS A 55 14.67 15.35 -3.02
CA LYS A 55 13.82 15.96 -1.99
C LYS A 55 13.25 14.92 -1.03
N CYS A 56 12.78 13.77 -1.53
CA CYS A 56 12.31 12.68 -0.66
C CYS A 56 13.42 12.23 0.31
N ARG A 57 14.64 12.03 -0.21
CA ARG A 57 15.81 11.67 0.59
C ARG A 57 16.15 12.73 1.64
N LYS A 58 16.15 14.02 1.26
CA LYS A 58 16.41 15.15 2.19
C LYS A 58 15.35 15.28 3.28
N LEU A 59 14.09 14.97 2.97
CA LEU A 59 12.97 15.00 3.92
C LEU A 59 12.85 13.70 4.73
N GLY A 60 13.69 12.69 4.47
CA GLY A 60 13.59 11.39 5.13
C GLY A 60 12.32 10.62 4.77
N ILE A 61 11.73 10.86 3.60
CA ILE A 61 10.51 10.19 3.12
C ILE A 61 10.92 8.94 2.32
N PRO A 62 10.65 7.72 2.81
CA PRO A 62 10.92 6.50 2.06
C PRO A 62 10.05 6.41 0.82
N VAL A 63 10.60 5.84 -0.26
CA VAL A 63 9.86 5.59 -1.50
C VAL A 63 9.75 4.08 -1.71
N ILE A 64 8.52 3.56 -1.65
CA ILE A 64 8.24 2.12 -1.69
C ILE A 64 7.42 1.80 -2.93
N ARG A 65 7.87 0.84 -3.74
CA ARG A 65 7.09 0.34 -4.89
C ARG A 65 6.19 -0.80 -4.45
N ARG A 66 4.90 -0.70 -4.73
CA ARG A 66 3.92 -1.79 -4.52
C ARG A 66 3.74 -2.62 -5.79
N GLU A 67 3.28 -3.86 -5.65
CA GLU A 67 3.12 -4.80 -6.77
C GLU A 67 1.75 -4.72 -7.44
N VAL A 68 1.08 -3.57 -7.34
CA VAL A 68 -0.17 -3.27 -8.03
C VAL A 68 -0.02 -1.95 -8.79
N GLY A 69 -0.89 -1.74 -9.79
CA GLY A 69 -0.95 -0.49 -10.56
C GLY A 69 -1.46 0.71 -9.76
N GLY A 70 -1.98 1.70 -10.50
CA GLY A 70 -2.34 3.02 -9.96
C GLY A 70 -1.11 3.93 -9.82
N GLY A 71 -1.33 5.22 -9.57
CA GLY A 71 -0.25 6.22 -9.49
C GLY A 71 0.40 6.35 -8.11
N ALA A 72 1.33 7.29 -8.00
CA ALA A 72 2.00 7.61 -6.74
C ALA A 72 1.04 8.20 -5.69
N VAL A 73 1.21 7.80 -4.44
CA VAL A 73 0.49 8.36 -3.29
C VAL A 73 1.47 8.68 -2.17
N LEU A 74 1.21 9.76 -1.44
CA LEU A 74 1.90 10.10 -0.20
C LEU A 74 1.02 9.68 0.98
N LEU A 75 1.53 8.79 1.82
CA LEU A 75 0.82 8.24 2.97
C LEU A 75 1.42 8.85 4.24
N HIS A 76 0.56 9.28 5.16
CA HIS A 76 0.94 9.95 6.40
C HIS A 76 0.40 9.21 7.61
N GLU A 77 1.07 9.33 8.76
CA GLU A 77 0.66 8.68 10.02
C GLU A 77 -0.71 9.08 10.58
N ASN A 78 -1.36 10.08 9.99
CA ASN A 78 -2.68 10.56 10.37
C ASN A 78 -3.76 10.12 9.36
N GLN A 79 -3.40 9.24 8.43
CA GLN A 79 -4.30 8.68 7.43
C GLN A 79 -4.67 7.24 7.79
N VAL A 80 -5.95 6.92 7.64
CA VAL A 80 -6.43 5.54 7.62
C VAL A 80 -6.61 5.13 6.17
N PHE A 81 -6.09 3.96 5.81
CA PHE A 81 -6.30 3.37 4.51
C PHE A 81 -6.64 1.88 4.64
N TYR A 82 -7.20 1.31 3.58
CA TYR A 82 -7.65 -0.07 3.58
C TYR A 82 -7.23 -0.82 2.33
N GLN A 83 -7.08 -2.14 2.46
CA GLN A 83 -6.92 -3.05 1.33
C GLN A 83 -7.97 -4.15 1.42
N LEU A 84 -8.65 -4.38 0.31
CA LEU A 84 -9.66 -5.41 0.18
C LEU A 84 -9.08 -6.58 -0.61
N ILE A 85 -9.02 -7.75 0.03
CA ILE A 85 -8.53 -8.98 -0.58
C ILE A 85 -9.72 -9.90 -0.83
N LEU A 86 -9.93 -10.25 -2.10
CA LEU A 86 -11.03 -11.10 -2.56
C LEU A 86 -10.48 -12.19 -3.48
N LYS A 87 -11.12 -13.36 -3.47
CA LYS A 87 -10.91 -14.34 -4.53
C LYS A 87 -11.50 -13.84 -5.85
N LYS A 88 -10.83 -14.20 -6.95
CA LYS A 88 -11.17 -13.74 -8.30
C LYS A 88 -12.58 -14.15 -8.75
N ASP A 89 -13.10 -15.26 -8.26
CA ASP A 89 -14.45 -15.76 -8.56
C ASP A 89 -15.57 -14.97 -7.85
N LYS A 90 -15.23 -14.12 -6.88
CA LYS A 90 -16.20 -13.32 -6.10
C LYS A 90 -16.24 -11.85 -6.48
N VAL A 91 -15.38 -11.39 -7.39
CA VAL A 91 -15.40 -9.99 -7.84
C VAL A 91 -16.49 -9.80 -8.90
N PRO A 92 -17.31 -8.72 -8.81
CA PRO A 92 -18.45 -8.52 -9.71
C PRO A 92 -18.04 -7.96 -11.09
N PHE A 93 -16.74 -7.87 -11.38
CA PHE A 93 -16.18 -7.34 -12.61
C PHE A 93 -15.00 -8.19 -13.10
N LYS A 94 -14.65 -8.05 -14.38
CA LYS A 94 -13.53 -8.78 -14.96
C LYS A 94 -12.20 -8.14 -14.53
N VAL A 95 -11.32 -8.94 -13.95
CA VAL A 95 -9.95 -8.55 -13.52
C VAL A 95 -8.92 -9.23 -14.40
#